data_AF-A0A3D2UNF4-F1
#
_entry.id   AF-A0A3D2UNF4-F1
#
_cell.length_a   1.000
_cell.length_b   1.000
_cell.length_c   1.000
_cell.angle_alpha   90.00
_cell.angle_beta   90.00
_cell.angle_gamma   90.00
#
_symmetry.space_group_name_H-M   'P 1'
#
loop_
_entity.id
_entity.type
_entity.pdbx_description
1 polymer ?
#
loop_
_entity_poly.entity_id
_entity_poly.type
_entity_poly.pdbx_seq_one_letter_code
_entity_poly.pdbx_strand_id
1 'polypeptide(L)'
;MDMGLFYHFGKRRRYFMKKIFLFITLILVLSSCTPTVLPTTSILVDMEIPVEFTVLESPLIHSELDDLIVLTENRTSGEVYKILDWYGSPVVKWNEVTRDWVSFYYRNPPIASRAYAIVSVAQQRALDEVHKYNINLESRFPKTLNNEVLPVEIGCEPFECAVLIGVAESTLLYLFPETKEAILNQVEEARQSLILSGNILPSDLDIGESFGRAIAQNVIAERINDGASTAGKSDPLPVGEGIWKPDPFQANPQAPSWGKVTPWLLASPDQFRSAPPPENGSPEFLTALDEVYQVQQTVTHEQLAIADYWAGNPGTFTPAGYWNLIASQLITEYKLSSVEAGHVFSTMNMAIMDSGIGCWDSKYHYLVVRPWQADERIRGLVGYPNHPSYPSGHSCFSSAGAEVLAFYFPNDATEIQAKAREASISRLYGGIHYRFDLEAGLELGKQVADLYIEFIVEQAWEIKP
;
A
#
# COMPACT_ATOMS: atom_id res chain seq x y z
N MET A 1 -28.49 27.46 -27.38
CA MET A 1 -28.59 28.10 -28.71
C MET A 1 -27.39 27.67 -29.55
N ASP A 2 -27.54 26.80 -30.55
CA ASP A 2 -28.76 26.04 -30.85
C ASP A 2 -28.55 24.74 -31.64
N MET A 3 -29.68 24.02 -31.81
CA MET A 3 -29.94 22.78 -32.56
C MET A 3 -29.31 22.71 -33.97
N GLY A 4 -29.20 21.55 -34.66
CA GLY A 4 -29.73 20.19 -34.46
C GLY A 4 -29.33 19.29 -35.67
N LEU A 5 -29.40 17.94 -35.63
CA LEU A 5 -30.56 17.03 -35.61
C LEU A 5 -31.50 17.12 -36.84
N PHE A 6 -32.13 16.07 -37.39
CA PHE A 6 -32.09 14.59 -37.19
C PHE A 6 -31.51 13.91 -38.47
N TYR A 7 -31.95 12.86 -39.19
CA TYR A 7 -33.02 11.82 -39.31
C TYR A 7 -32.38 10.68 -40.20
N HIS A 8 -32.71 9.38 -40.30
CA HIS A 8 -33.48 8.31 -39.61
C HIS A 8 -33.34 7.01 -40.50
N PHE A 9 -33.70 5.75 -40.19
CA PHE A 9 -34.10 4.98 -38.97
C PHE A 9 -34.04 3.45 -39.30
N GLY A 10 -34.18 2.55 -38.32
CA GLY A 10 -34.39 1.10 -38.57
C GLY A 10 -34.59 0.28 -37.29
N LYS A 11 -35.59 -0.63 -37.23
CA LYS A 11 -36.07 -1.25 -35.96
C LYS A 11 -35.97 -2.79 -35.87
N ARG A 12 -35.22 -3.25 -34.86
CA ARG A 12 -35.48 -4.36 -33.88
C ARG A 12 -36.16 -5.70 -34.29
N ARG A 13 -35.55 -6.79 -33.77
CA ARG A 13 -36.11 -8.14 -33.42
C ARG A 13 -36.38 -9.10 -34.60
N ARG A 14 -36.29 -10.44 -34.47
CA ARG A 14 -36.24 -11.33 -33.27
C ARG A 14 -35.64 -12.75 -33.58
N TYR A 15 -35.16 -13.44 -32.53
CA TYR A 15 -35.05 -14.91 -32.33
C TYR A 15 -33.96 -15.82 -33.00
N PHE A 16 -33.02 -16.27 -32.13
CA PHE A 16 -32.71 -17.66 -31.74
C PHE A 16 -31.70 -18.58 -32.50
N MET A 17 -30.76 -19.08 -31.69
CA MET A 17 -30.02 -20.37 -31.76
C MET A 17 -28.81 -20.61 -32.71
N LYS A 18 -27.79 -21.26 -32.12
CA LYS A 18 -26.67 -22.04 -32.70
C LYS A 18 -25.51 -21.29 -33.40
N LYS A 19 -24.40 -21.10 -32.68
CA LYS A 19 -23.08 -21.77 -32.86
C LYS A 19 -22.15 -21.36 -31.69
N ILE A 20 -21.65 -22.30 -30.86
CA ILE A 20 -20.44 -23.13 -31.02
C ILE A 20 -19.16 -22.27 -30.84
N PHE A 21 -18.48 -22.33 -29.69
CA PHE A 21 -17.51 -23.35 -29.20
C PHE A 21 -16.15 -23.35 -29.94
N LEU A 22 -15.22 -22.52 -29.44
CA LEU A 22 -13.74 -22.56 -29.49
C LEU A 22 -13.33 -21.30 -28.67
N PHE A 23 -12.41 -21.29 -27.70
CA PHE A 23 -11.12 -21.98 -27.56
C PHE A 23 -10.92 -22.53 -26.13
N ILE A 24 -10.64 -23.83 -25.97
CA ILE A 24 -9.98 -24.41 -24.78
C ILE A 24 -9.15 -25.63 -25.24
N THR A 25 -7.90 -25.46 -25.70
CA THR A 25 -6.96 -26.59 -25.88
C THR A 25 -5.48 -26.17 -25.96
N LEU A 26 -4.90 -25.72 -24.84
CA LEU A 26 -3.48 -25.73 -24.50
C LEU A 26 -3.44 -25.42 -22.98
N ILE A 27 -2.67 -26.07 -22.10
CA ILE A 27 -1.55 -27.01 -22.23
C ILE A 27 -1.81 -28.21 -21.28
N LEU A 28 -1.43 -29.45 -21.65
CA LEU A 28 -1.31 -30.54 -20.67
C LEU A 28 -0.45 -31.74 -21.19
N VAL A 29 0.88 -31.69 -21.03
CA VAL A 29 1.77 -32.86 -21.11
C VAL A 29 2.98 -32.69 -20.17
N LEU A 30 2.90 -33.30 -18.97
CA LEU A 30 4.03 -33.65 -18.07
C LEU A 30 4.86 -32.48 -17.47
N SER A 31 5.44 -32.56 -16.27
CA SER A 31 5.46 -33.64 -15.27
C SER A 31 5.56 -33.12 -13.84
N SER A 32 4.92 -33.82 -12.89
CA SER A 32 5.38 -34.01 -11.50
C SER A 32 5.93 -32.81 -10.72
N CYS A 33 5.08 -31.81 -10.47
CA CYS A 33 4.94 -31.27 -9.12
C CYS A 33 3.46 -31.45 -8.71
N THR A 34 3.21 -31.95 -7.50
CA THR A 34 1.90 -31.70 -6.87
C THR A 34 1.83 -30.21 -6.58
N PRO A 35 0.76 -29.49 -6.98
CA PRO A 35 0.53 -28.18 -6.38
C PRO A 35 0.35 -28.42 -4.89
N THR A 36 1.27 -27.89 -4.08
CA THR A 36 1.03 -27.73 -2.65
C THR A 36 -0.20 -26.85 -2.57
N VAL A 37 -1.33 -27.40 -2.10
CA VAL A 37 -2.54 -26.60 -1.90
C VAL A 37 -2.15 -25.49 -0.95
N LEU A 38 -2.09 -24.25 -1.46
CA LEU A 38 -1.86 -23.07 -0.62
C LEU A 38 -2.91 -23.15 0.50
N PRO A 39 -2.51 -23.03 1.79
CA PRO A 39 -3.44 -23.22 2.87
C PRO A 39 -4.66 -22.32 2.66
N THR A 40 -5.85 -22.91 2.59
CA THR A 40 -7.11 -22.15 2.57
C THR A 40 -7.44 -21.63 3.96
N THR A 41 -6.41 -21.15 4.68
CA THR A 41 -6.53 -20.15 5.72
C THR A 41 -7.04 -18.90 5.05
N SER A 42 -8.34 -18.66 5.15
CA SER A 42 -8.92 -17.36 4.87
C SER A 42 -8.08 -16.29 5.55
N ILE A 43 -7.61 -15.30 4.79
CA ILE A 43 -6.90 -14.14 5.33
C ILE A 43 -7.85 -13.33 6.23
N LEU A 44 -9.17 -13.51 6.07
CA LEU A 44 -10.18 -13.12 7.02
C LEU A 44 -10.36 -14.23 8.07
N VAL A 45 -9.83 -14.05 9.27
CA VAL A 45 -10.36 -14.75 10.45
C VAL A 45 -11.79 -14.25 10.65
N ASP A 46 -12.79 -15.12 10.58
CA ASP A 46 -14.17 -14.72 10.90
C ASP A 46 -14.26 -14.35 12.38
N MET A 47 -14.84 -13.18 12.68
CA MET A 47 -14.91 -12.63 14.04
C MET A 47 -16.35 -12.30 14.42
N GLU A 48 -16.81 -12.86 15.54
CA GLU A 48 -18.01 -12.36 16.22
C GLU A 48 -17.69 -11.01 16.86
N ILE A 49 -18.00 -9.91 16.16
CA ILE A 49 -17.99 -8.56 16.75
C ILE A 49 -19.42 -8.29 17.24
N PRO A 50 -19.66 -8.20 18.56
CA PRO A 50 -20.99 -7.91 19.08
C PRO A 50 -21.34 -6.44 18.84
N VAL A 51 -22.19 -6.18 17.85
CA VAL A 51 -22.67 -4.83 17.51
C VAL A 51 -24.05 -4.59 18.13
N GLU A 52 -24.08 -4.13 19.39
CA GLU A 52 -25.32 -3.69 20.04
C GLU A 52 -25.58 -2.21 19.73
N PHE A 53 -26.52 -1.95 18.83
CA PHE A 53 -26.96 -0.61 18.48
C PHE A 53 -28.03 -0.07 19.45
N THR A 54 -27.87 1.19 19.86
CA THR A 54 -28.83 1.90 20.70
C THR A 54 -30.20 2.00 20.04
N VAL A 55 -31.28 1.72 20.79
CA VAL A 55 -32.66 1.82 20.31
C VAL A 55 -32.98 3.27 19.94
N LEU A 56 -33.48 3.48 18.71
CA LEU A 56 -33.74 4.81 18.13
C LEU A 56 -34.73 5.65 18.96
N GLU A 57 -35.75 5.03 19.56
CA GLU A 57 -36.72 5.71 20.42
C GLU A 57 -36.17 6.06 21.83
N SER A 58 -34.91 5.75 22.13
CA SER A 58 -34.35 5.98 23.47
C SER A 58 -34.11 7.47 23.77
N PRO A 59 -34.14 7.88 25.06
CA PRO A 59 -33.85 9.27 25.45
C PRO A 59 -32.42 9.73 25.09
N LEU A 60 -31.46 8.81 24.97
CA LEU A 60 -30.09 9.12 24.57
C LEU A 60 -30.06 9.63 23.13
N ILE A 61 -30.66 8.89 22.20
CA ILE A 61 -30.67 9.23 20.76
C ILE A 61 -31.36 10.58 20.51
N HIS A 62 -32.43 10.88 21.26
CA HIS A 62 -33.07 12.19 21.19
C HIS A 62 -32.16 13.32 21.67
N SER A 63 -31.44 13.14 22.78
CA SER A 63 -30.49 14.13 23.29
C SER A 63 -29.30 14.35 22.34
N GLU A 64 -28.75 13.28 21.77
CA GLU A 64 -27.69 13.36 20.76
C GLU A 64 -28.15 14.10 19.49
N LEU A 65 -29.42 13.93 19.12
CA LEU A 65 -30.02 14.58 17.96
C LEU A 65 -30.28 16.08 18.18
N ASP A 66 -30.75 16.47 19.36
CA ASP A 66 -30.88 17.88 19.76
C ASP A 66 -29.50 18.60 19.71
N ASP A 67 -28.45 17.96 20.26
CA ASP A 67 -27.07 18.48 20.20
C ASP A 67 -26.54 18.58 18.76
N LEU A 68 -26.81 17.58 17.89
CA LEU A 68 -26.43 17.60 16.48
C LEU A 68 -27.11 18.71 15.68
N ILE A 69 -28.37 19.05 15.98
CA ILE A 69 -29.05 20.18 15.33
C ILE A 69 -28.29 21.47 15.66
N VAL A 70 -28.05 21.74 16.93
CA VAL A 70 -27.32 22.93 17.39
C VAL A 70 -25.91 23.01 16.79
N LEU A 71 -25.19 21.88 16.70
CA LEU A 71 -23.88 21.81 16.05
C LEU A 71 -23.94 22.11 14.55
N THR A 72 -24.89 21.51 13.83
CA THR A 72 -24.99 21.68 12.36
C THR A 72 -25.54 23.04 11.93
N GLU A 73 -26.37 23.69 12.75
CA GLU A 73 -26.82 25.08 12.54
C GLU A 73 -25.70 26.11 12.72
N ASN A 74 -24.81 25.91 13.70
CA ASN A 74 -23.74 26.86 14.03
C ASN A 74 -22.42 26.62 13.27
N ARG A 75 -22.33 25.53 12.50
CA ARG A 75 -21.13 25.11 11.76
C ARG A 75 -20.66 26.15 10.74
N THR A 76 -19.38 26.52 10.84
CA THR A 76 -18.73 27.48 9.94
C THR A 76 -18.25 26.83 8.64
N SER A 77 -17.99 27.66 7.63
CA SER A 77 -17.37 27.20 6.38
C SER A 77 -15.98 26.58 6.57
N GLY A 78 -15.23 26.98 7.62
CA GLY A 78 -13.93 26.40 7.94
C GLY A 78 -14.03 24.94 8.37
N GLU A 79 -15.07 24.61 9.14
CA GLU A 79 -15.36 23.23 9.56
C GLU A 79 -15.87 22.38 8.39
N VAL A 80 -16.66 22.95 7.47
CA VAL A 80 -17.05 22.24 6.22
C VAL A 80 -15.82 21.84 5.40
N TYR A 81 -14.78 22.68 5.31
CA TYR A 81 -13.52 22.28 4.66
C TYR A 81 -12.81 21.14 5.39
N LYS A 82 -12.79 21.12 6.74
CA LYS A 82 -12.21 20.01 7.52
C LYS A 82 -12.97 18.70 7.33
N ILE A 83 -14.30 18.75 7.30
CA ILE A 83 -15.16 17.60 7.03
C ILE A 83 -14.82 16.98 5.66
N LEU A 84 -14.63 17.82 4.64
CA LEU A 84 -14.28 17.34 3.29
C LEU A 84 -12.82 16.87 3.17
N ASP A 85 -11.88 17.43 3.93
CA ASP A 85 -10.48 16.96 3.98
C ASP A 85 -10.36 15.58 4.66
N TRP A 86 -11.13 15.33 5.72
CA TRP A 86 -11.18 14.00 6.36
C TRP A 86 -11.98 12.97 5.56
N TYR A 87 -13.11 13.38 4.96
CA TYR A 87 -14.13 12.45 4.48
C TYR A 87 -14.48 12.57 2.99
N GLY A 88 -13.70 13.33 2.21
CA GLY A 88 -13.72 13.23 0.75
C GLY A 88 -13.22 11.87 0.23
N SER A 89 -12.23 11.27 0.92
CA SER A 89 -11.89 9.85 0.80
C SER A 89 -11.12 9.40 2.07
N PRO A 90 -11.77 8.73 3.04
CA PRO A 90 -11.18 8.47 4.36
C PRO A 90 -9.99 7.50 4.30
N VAL A 91 -10.03 6.51 3.40
CA VAL A 91 -8.93 5.56 3.22
C VAL A 91 -7.70 6.27 2.67
N VAL A 92 -7.87 7.16 1.68
CA VAL A 92 -6.78 8.01 1.18
C VAL A 92 -6.22 8.89 2.28
N LYS A 93 -7.07 9.53 3.09
CA LYS A 93 -6.61 10.45 4.14
C LYS A 93 -5.84 9.74 5.27
N TRP A 94 -6.28 8.56 5.70
CA TRP A 94 -5.54 7.81 6.71
C TRP A 94 -4.25 7.17 6.17
N ASN A 95 -4.18 6.81 4.89
CA ASN A 95 -2.91 6.41 4.26
C ASN A 95 -1.96 7.63 4.11
N GLU A 96 -2.49 8.83 3.86
CA GLU A 96 -1.72 10.09 3.90
C GLU A 96 -1.11 10.37 5.28
N VAL A 97 -1.92 10.35 6.34
CA VAL A 97 -1.43 10.47 7.73
C VAL A 97 -0.37 9.40 8.03
N THR A 98 -0.53 8.18 7.50
CA THR A 98 0.47 7.12 7.62
C THR A 98 1.77 7.44 6.87
N ARG A 99 1.73 7.99 5.65
CA ARG A 99 2.93 8.44 4.91
C ARG A 99 3.70 9.49 5.70
N ASP A 100 2.99 10.44 6.30
CA ASP A 100 3.59 11.53 7.07
C ASP A 100 4.31 10.99 8.31
N TRP A 101 3.66 10.13 9.11
CA TRP A 101 4.32 9.45 10.23
C TRP A 101 5.53 8.58 9.79
N VAL A 102 5.41 7.84 8.68
CA VAL A 102 6.54 7.09 8.11
C VAL A 102 7.71 8.01 7.75
N SER A 103 7.46 9.20 7.19
CA SER A 103 8.49 10.14 6.74
C SER A 103 9.41 10.65 7.85
N PHE A 104 8.86 10.81 9.07
CA PHE A 104 9.60 11.25 10.25
C PHE A 104 10.31 10.08 10.95
N TYR A 105 9.66 8.93 11.09
CA TYR A 105 10.15 7.85 11.98
C TYR A 105 10.82 6.68 11.25
N TYR A 106 10.33 6.28 10.07
CA TYR A 106 10.68 4.99 9.44
C TYR A 106 11.59 5.15 8.22
N ARG A 107 12.84 5.54 8.45
CA ARG A 107 13.89 5.71 7.41
C ARG A 107 14.48 4.40 6.85
N ASN A 108 13.82 3.26 7.08
CA ASN A 108 14.23 1.93 6.64
C ASN A 108 13.13 1.37 5.72
N PRO A 109 13.34 1.25 4.39
CA PRO A 109 12.25 0.96 3.46
C PRO A 109 11.47 -0.34 3.72
N PRO A 110 12.10 -1.47 4.13
CA PRO A 110 11.35 -2.65 4.59
C PRO A 110 10.43 -2.40 5.80
N ILE A 111 10.88 -1.65 6.81
CA ILE A 111 10.05 -1.30 7.98
C ILE A 111 8.89 -0.39 7.55
N ALA A 112 9.13 0.53 6.61
CA ALA A 112 8.10 1.38 6.04
C ALA A 112 7.05 0.59 5.23
N SER A 113 7.43 -0.37 4.39
CA SER A 113 6.45 -1.18 3.64
C SER A 113 5.56 -2.02 4.55
N ARG A 114 6.10 -2.56 5.66
CA ARG A 114 5.31 -3.22 6.71
C ARG A 114 4.32 -2.27 7.40
N ALA A 115 4.70 -1.00 7.60
CA ALA A 115 3.82 0.00 8.20
C ALA A 115 2.56 0.21 7.35
N TYR A 116 2.74 0.47 6.05
CA TYR A 116 1.63 0.62 5.11
C TYR A 116 0.79 -0.65 5.02
N ALA A 117 1.42 -1.83 4.91
CA ALA A 117 0.69 -3.10 4.82
C ALA A 117 -0.23 -3.34 6.03
N ILE A 118 0.23 -3.05 7.25
CA ILE A 118 -0.59 -3.20 8.48
C ILE A 118 -1.78 -2.25 8.49
N VAL A 119 -1.60 -0.99 8.11
CA VAL A 119 -2.71 -0.01 8.03
C VAL A 119 -3.71 -0.44 6.95
N SER A 120 -3.25 -0.66 5.72
CA SER A 120 -4.13 -0.94 4.59
C SER A 120 -4.89 -2.27 4.72
N VAL A 121 -4.25 -3.33 5.26
CA VAL A 121 -4.94 -4.60 5.53
C VAL A 121 -5.99 -4.43 6.63
N ALA A 122 -5.69 -3.70 7.70
CA ALA A 122 -6.68 -3.43 8.75
C ALA A 122 -7.87 -2.60 8.24
N GLN A 123 -7.63 -1.62 7.37
CA GLN A 123 -8.70 -0.84 6.71
C GLN A 123 -9.57 -1.73 5.83
N GLN A 124 -8.95 -2.49 4.91
CA GLN A 124 -9.66 -3.39 3.99
C GLN A 124 -10.54 -4.39 4.75
N ARG A 125 -9.96 -5.16 5.69
CA ARG A 125 -10.70 -6.16 6.45
C ARG A 125 -11.85 -5.56 7.27
N ALA A 126 -11.69 -4.35 7.80
CA ALA A 126 -12.74 -3.71 8.57
C ALA A 126 -13.92 -3.31 7.68
N LEU A 127 -13.64 -2.81 6.48
CA LEU A 127 -14.64 -2.44 5.48
C LEU A 127 -15.36 -3.67 4.90
N ASP A 128 -14.62 -4.75 4.60
CA ASP A 128 -15.18 -6.05 4.21
C ASP A 128 -16.17 -6.58 5.26
N GLU A 129 -15.76 -6.53 6.53
CA GLU A 129 -16.56 -7.04 7.63
C GLU A 129 -17.82 -6.18 7.86
N VAL A 130 -17.72 -4.84 7.82
CA VAL A 130 -18.88 -3.92 7.85
C VAL A 130 -19.90 -4.28 6.77
N HIS A 131 -19.44 -4.60 5.55
CA HIS A 131 -20.32 -5.03 4.47
C HIS A 131 -20.97 -6.40 4.72
N LYS A 132 -20.27 -7.38 5.33
CA LYS A 132 -20.89 -8.66 5.72
C LYS A 132 -22.07 -8.47 6.68
N TYR A 133 -21.96 -7.53 7.63
CA TYR A 133 -23.04 -7.24 8.58
C TYR A 133 -24.24 -6.48 7.95
N ASN A 134 -24.13 -6.01 6.69
CA ASN A 134 -25.19 -5.32 5.94
C ASN A 134 -25.89 -4.23 6.79
N ILE A 135 -25.07 -3.38 7.42
CA ILE A 135 -25.56 -2.45 8.44
C ILE A 135 -26.33 -1.31 7.78
N ASN A 136 -27.66 -1.31 7.89
CA ASN A 136 -28.49 -0.22 7.36
C ASN A 136 -28.42 1.01 8.28
N LEU A 137 -27.40 1.83 8.09
CA LEU A 137 -27.20 3.07 8.86
C LEU A 137 -28.03 4.23 8.31
N GLU A 138 -28.51 4.17 7.07
CA GLU A 138 -29.55 5.10 6.59
C GLU A 138 -30.76 5.12 7.53
N SER A 139 -31.17 3.96 8.08
CA SER A 139 -32.28 3.86 9.04
C SER A 139 -31.98 4.48 10.41
N ARG A 140 -30.71 4.80 10.70
CA ARG A 140 -30.25 5.45 11.94
C ARG A 140 -29.69 6.86 11.70
N PHE A 141 -29.65 7.29 10.44
CA PHE A 141 -29.06 8.55 10.00
C PHE A 141 -29.87 9.73 10.60
N PRO A 142 -29.23 10.82 11.09
CA PRO A 142 -29.94 11.90 11.77
C PRO A 142 -31.18 12.47 11.04
N LYS A 143 -31.14 12.67 9.70
CA LYS A 143 -32.32 13.02 8.86
C LYS A 143 -33.55 12.11 9.04
N THR A 144 -33.38 10.80 9.19
CA THR A 144 -34.51 9.86 9.31
C THR A 144 -35.13 9.85 10.71
N LEU A 145 -34.41 10.43 11.69
CA LEU A 145 -34.87 10.62 13.06
C LEU A 145 -35.45 12.02 13.26
N ASN A 146 -34.80 13.06 12.71
CA ASN A 146 -35.33 14.41 12.55
C ASN A 146 -34.88 15.04 11.22
N ASN A 147 -35.84 15.52 10.42
CA ASN A 147 -35.62 16.17 9.13
C ASN A 147 -34.94 17.55 9.22
N GLU A 148 -34.74 18.09 10.42
CA GLU A 148 -34.18 19.43 10.67
C GLU A 148 -32.64 19.47 10.63
N VAL A 149 -31.95 18.33 10.73
CA VAL A 149 -30.49 18.26 10.68
C VAL A 149 -29.96 18.64 9.29
N LEU A 150 -28.92 19.48 9.25
CA LEU A 150 -28.29 19.97 8.01
C LEU A 150 -26.91 19.31 7.77
N PRO A 151 -26.82 18.08 7.23
CA PRO A 151 -25.54 17.42 7.03
C PRO A 151 -24.75 17.90 5.81
N VAL A 152 -23.44 17.64 5.82
CA VAL A 152 -22.53 17.80 4.68
C VAL A 152 -22.47 16.49 3.89
N GLU A 153 -22.53 16.55 2.56
CA GLU A 153 -22.29 15.39 1.69
C GLU A 153 -20.80 15.01 1.71
N ILE A 154 -20.51 13.74 2.00
CA ILE A 154 -19.16 13.18 2.17
C ILE A 154 -18.97 11.93 1.29
N GLY A 155 -17.73 11.57 0.99
CA GLY A 155 -17.35 10.49 0.06
C GLY A 155 -17.22 9.10 0.69
N CYS A 156 -17.92 8.83 1.80
CA CYS A 156 -17.93 7.56 2.51
C CYS A 156 -19.32 7.31 3.13
N GLU A 157 -19.61 6.04 3.46
CA GLU A 157 -20.67 5.78 4.42
C GLU A 157 -20.22 6.24 5.83
N PRO A 158 -21.06 6.93 6.62
CA PRO A 158 -20.60 7.57 7.86
C PRO A 158 -20.00 6.59 8.88
N PHE A 159 -20.49 5.34 8.90
CA PHE A 159 -19.97 4.29 9.79
C PHE A 159 -18.70 3.63 9.26
N GLU A 160 -18.50 3.51 7.94
CA GLU A 160 -17.18 3.16 7.39
C GLU A 160 -16.15 4.18 7.89
N CYS A 161 -16.51 5.46 7.82
CA CYS A 161 -15.68 6.55 8.31
C CYS A 161 -15.39 6.43 9.82
N ALA A 162 -16.37 6.09 10.67
CA ALA A 162 -16.14 5.81 12.09
C ALA A 162 -15.24 4.57 12.34
N VAL A 163 -15.47 3.49 11.61
CA VAL A 163 -14.65 2.27 11.65
C VAL A 163 -13.21 2.55 11.25
N LEU A 164 -12.99 3.36 10.20
CA LEU A 164 -11.66 3.75 9.74
C LEU A 164 -10.91 4.63 10.77
N ILE A 165 -11.60 5.45 11.57
CA ILE A 165 -10.99 6.18 12.71
C ILE A 165 -10.44 5.17 13.73
N GLY A 166 -11.23 4.19 14.16
CA GLY A 166 -10.81 3.17 15.14
C GLY A 166 -9.69 2.25 14.65
N VAL A 167 -9.68 1.94 13.34
CA VAL A 167 -8.58 1.25 12.66
C VAL A 167 -7.31 2.09 12.70
N ALA A 168 -7.40 3.38 12.33
CA ALA A 168 -6.25 4.28 12.30
C ALA A 168 -5.67 4.51 13.70
N GLU A 169 -6.51 4.74 14.72
CA GLU A 169 -6.09 4.84 16.12
C GLU A 169 -5.24 3.63 16.53
N SER A 170 -5.77 2.41 16.35
CA SER A 170 -5.08 1.19 16.80
C SER A 170 -3.79 0.91 16.02
N THR A 171 -3.81 1.07 14.70
CA THR A 171 -2.64 0.78 13.85
C THR A 171 -1.54 1.83 14.01
N LEU A 172 -1.87 3.12 14.04
CA LEU A 172 -0.88 4.19 14.23
C LEU A 172 -0.27 4.16 15.63
N LEU A 173 -1.05 3.89 16.70
CA LEU A 173 -0.51 3.76 18.06
C LEU A 173 0.39 2.53 18.23
N TYR A 174 0.17 1.45 17.48
CA TYR A 174 1.08 0.29 17.44
C TYR A 174 2.39 0.60 16.70
N LEU A 175 2.32 1.33 15.58
CA LEU A 175 3.48 1.64 14.74
C LEU A 175 4.34 2.78 15.34
N PHE A 176 3.72 3.79 15.92
CA PHE A 176 4.38 5.02 16.40
C PHE A 176 4.03 5.32 17.87
N PRO A 177 4.34 4.42 18.83
CA PRO A 177 3.91 4.57 20.23
C PRO A 177 4.49 5.82 20.91
N GLU A 178 5.65 6.31 20.46
CA GLU A 178 6.30 7.54 20.95
C GLU A 178 5.53 8.83 20.59
N THR A 179 4.58 8.78 19.65
CA THR A 179 3.80 9.95 19.17
C THR A 179 2.33 9.92 19.58
N LYS A 180 1.98 9.06 20.56
CA LYS A 180 0.61 8.80 21.02
C LYS A 180 -0.28 10.04 21.16
N GLU A 181 0.20 11.10 21.80
CA GLU A 181 -0.59 12.32 22.03
C GLU A 181 -0.97 13.01 20.71
N ALA A 182 -0.04 13.10 19.75
CA ALA A 182 -0.30 13.70 18.45
C ALA A 182 -1.24 12.85 17.58
N ILE A 183 -1.12 11.51 17.66
CA ILE A 183 -2.05 10.59 16.98
C ILE A 183 -3.46 10.71 17.57
N LEU A 184 -3.59 10.73 18.90
CA LEU A 184 -4.90 10.90 19.56
C LEU A 184 -5.54 12.26 19.23
N ASN A 185 -4.74 13.32 19.10
CA ASN A 185 -5.25 14.62 18.64
C ASN A 185 -5.75 14.59 17.17
N GLN A 186 -5.10 13.83 16.28
CA GLN A 186 -5.58 13.61 14.90
C GLN A 186 -6.87 12.77 14.86
N VAL A 187 -6.94 11.72 15.69
CA VAL A 187 -8.13 10.86 15.86
C VAL A 187 -9.31 11.68 16.38
N GLU A 188 -9.10 12.53 17.38
CA GLU A 188 -10.14 13.42 17.92
C GLU A 188 -10.57 14.50 16.91
N GLU A 189 -9.64 15.09 16.15
CA GLU A 189 -10.00 16.06 15.10
C GLU A 189 -10.85 15.42 13.98
N ALA A 190 -10.54 14.18 13.61
CA ALA A 190 -11.37 13.38 12.70
C ALA A 190 -12.76 13.14 13.34
N ARG A 191 -12.81 12.52 14.53
CA ARG A 191 -14.04 12.22 15.28
C ARG A 191 -14.98 13.42 15.38
N GLN A 192 -14.47 14.57 15.82
CA GLN A 192 -15.27 15.80 15.94
C GLN A 192 -15.74 16.32 14.58
N SER A 193 -14.92 16.21 13.53
CA SER A 193 -15.34 16.52 12.16
C SER A 193 -16.48 15.60 11.70
N LEU A 194 -16.47 14.31 12.04
CA LEU A 194 -17.52 13.37 11.61
C LEU A 194 -18.86 13.65 12.32
N ILE A 195 -18.84 13.96 13.62
CA ILE A 195 -20.03 14.41 14.36
C ILE A 195 -20.56 15.70 13.74
N LEU A 196 -19.69 16.70 13.55
CA LEU A 196 -20.05 18.01 12.97
C LEU A 196 -20.50 17.94 11.50
N SER A 197 -20.21 16.83 10.81
CA SER A 197 -20.77 16.55 9.48
C SER A 197 -22.29 16.38 9.51
N GLY A 198 -22.89 15.99 10.65
CA GLY A 198 -24.32 15.73 10.80
C GLY A 198 -24.80 14.40 10.23
N ASN A 199 -23.89 13.52 9.79
CA ASN A 199 -24.22 12.24 9.15
C ASN A 199 -24.26 11.03 10.10
N ILE A 200 -23.80 11.17 11.35
CA ILE A 200 -23.74 10.09 12.34
C ILE A 200 -24.08 10.61 13.74
N LEU A 201 -24.61 9.72 14.59
CA LEU A 201 -24.79 9.96 16.02
C LEU A 201 -23.48 9.67 16.79
N PRO A 202 -23.18 10.38 17.90
CA PRO A 202 -22.00 10.09 18.71
C PRO A 202 -21.93 8.63 19.19
N SER A 203 -23.04 8.06 19.69
CA SER A 203 -23.12 6.65 20.09
C SER A 203 -22.82 5.66 18.94
N ASP A 204 -23.14 6.02 17.70
CA ASP A 204 -22.91 5.17 16.52
C ASP A 204 -21.47 5.27 16.02
N LEU A 205 -20.86 6.45 16.19
CA LEU A 205 -19.44 6.67 15.99
C LEU A 205 -18.62 5.84 17.01
N ASP A 206 -19.01 5.85 18.29
CA ASP A 206 -18.37 5.04 19.34
C ASP A 206 -18.41 3.53 19.04
N ILE A 207 -19.54 3.04 18.51
CA ILE A 207 -19.68 1.65 18.07
C ILE A 207 -18.79 1.36 16.85
N GLY A 208 -18.79 2.25 15.86
CA GLY A 208 -17.96 2.13 14.64
C GLY A 208 -16.46 2.10 14.96
N GLU A 209 -15.96 3.08 15.72
CA GLU A 209 -14.57 3.07 16.16
C GLU A 209 -14.23 1.78 16.93
N SER A 210 -15.11 1.31 17.81
CA SER A 210 -14.84 0.11 18.62
C SER A 210 -14.78 -1.17 17.77
N PHE A 211 -15.59 -1.27 16.73
CA PHE A 211 -15.51 -2.30 15.69
C PHE A 211 -14.17 -2.21 14.94
N GLY A 212 -13.75 -1.01 14.51
CA GLY A 212 -12.48 -0.77 13.82
C GLY A 212 -11.25 -1.10 14.68
N ARG A 213 -11.28 -0.70 15.96
CA ARG A 213 -10.26 -1.05 16.96
C ARG A 213 -10.13 -2.57 17.10
N ALA A 214 -11.24 -3.32 17.14
CA ALA A 214 -11.23 -4.78 17.24
C ALA A 214 -10.61 -5.46 16.01
N ILE A 215 -10.94 -5.02 14.78
CA ILE A 215 -10.31 -5.53 13.55
C ILE A 215 -8.80 -5.27 13.56
N ALA A 216 -8.41 -4.02 13.81
CA ALA A 216 -7.01 -3.62 13.80
C ALA A 216 -6.17 -4.36 14.84
N GLN A 217 -6.70 -4.62 16.03
CA GLN A 217 -6.01 -5.41 17.07
C GLN A 217 -5.72 -6.85 16.62
N ASN A 218 -6.59 -7.47 15.82
CA ASN A 218 -6.35 -8.81 15.28
C ASN A 218 -5.27 -8.81 14.18
N VAL A 219 -5.29 -7.82 13.27
CA VAL A 219 -4.21 -7.62 12.30
C VAL A 219 -2.87 -7.33 13.00
N ILE A 220 -2.87 -6.56 14.09
CA ILE A 220 -1.67 -6.34 14.92
C ILE A 220 -1.23 -7.66 15.58
N ALA A 221 -2.14 -8.50 16.08
CA ALA A 221 -1.82 -9.78 16.71
C ALA A 221 -1.20 -10.79 15.72
N GLU A 222 -1.66 -10.83 14.47
CA GLU A 222 -1.02 -11.61 13.39
C GLU A 222 0.43 -11.15 13.14
N ARG A 223 0.68 -9.83 13.19
CA ARG A 223 1.97 -9.25 12.79
C ARG A 223 2.95 -9.02 13.94
N ILE A 224 2.53 -9.01 15.21
CA ILE A 224 3.41 -8.66 16.34
C ILE A 224 4.61 -9.60 16.51
N ASN A 225 4.46 -10.87 16.12
CA ASN A 225 5.49 -11.90 16.20
C ASN A 225 6.09 -12.29 14.83
N ASP A 226 5.86 -11.51 13.78
CA ASP A 226 6.29 -11.82 12.39
C ASP A 226 7.80 -11.74 12.14
N GLY A 227 8.62 -11.56 13.18
CA GLY A 227 10.08 -11.45 13.10
C GLY A 227 10.61 -10.04 12.85
N ALA A 228 9.80 -9.07 12.42
CA ALA A 228 10.27 -7.73 12.06
C ALA A 228 10.98 -6.98 13.21
N SER A 229 10.54 -7.20 14.45
CA SER A 229 11.16 -6.67 15.68
C SER A 229 12.60 -7.18 15.92
N THR A 230 13.01 -8.26 15.25
CA THR A 230 14.38 -8.80 15.30
C THR A 230 15.15 -8.68 13.98
N ALA A 231 14.49 -8.28 12.89
CA ALA A 231 15.07 -8.21 11.55
C ALA A 231 16.28 -7.26 11.42
N GLY A 232 16.44 -6.31 12.35
CA GLY A 232 17.64 -5.47 12.47
C GLY A 232 18.93 -6.21 12.89
N LYS A 233 18.84 -7.47 13.34
CA LYS A 233 19.99 -8.26 13.82
C LYS A 233 20.57 -9.12 12.70
N SER A 234 21.90 -9.13 12.59
CA SER A 234 22.66 -10.03 11.72
C SER A 234 23.55 -10.97 12.54
N ASP A 235 23.80 -12.14 11.98
CA ASP A 235 25.03 -12.89 12.26
C ASP A 235 26.25 -12.08 11.72
N PRO A 236 27.49 -12.36 12.14
CA PRO A 236 28.66 -11.65 11.63
C PRO A 236 28.80 -11.82 10.10
N LEU A 237 28.69 -10.73 9.35
CA LEU A 237 28.81 -10.75 7.90
C LEU A 237 30.22 -11.17 7.47
N PRO A 238 30.38 -11.97 6.40
CA PRO A 238 31.69 -12.31 5.86
C PRO A 238 32.40 -11.06 5.32
N VAL A 239 33.73 -11.12 5.28
CA VAL A 239 34.58 -10.04 4.77
C VAL A 239 35.51 -10.61 3.70
N GLY A 240 35.54 -10.00 2.53
CA GLY A 240 36.34 -10.44 1.38
C GLY A 240 36.22 -9.47 0.21
N GLU A 241 36.98 -9.74 -0.85
CA GLU A 241 36.84 -9.04 -2.14
C GLU A 241 35.48 -9.38 -2.78
N GLY A 242 34.84 -8.42 -3.44
CA GLY A 242 33.49 -8.58 -4.01
C GLY A 242 32.33 -8.62 -3.00
N ILE A 243 32.62 -8.71 -1.70
CA ILE A 243 31.61 -8.71 -0.64
C ILE A 243 31.31 -7.28 -0.17
N TRP A 244 30.02 -6.96 -0.03
CA TRP A 244 29.54 -5.71 0.53
C TRP A 244 29.99 -5.54 2.00
N LYS A 245 30.55 -4.36 2.28
CA LYS A 245 30.91 -3.90 3.62
C LYS A 245 29.94 -2.81 4.09
N PRO A 246 29.55 -2.78 5.38
CA PRO A 246 28.78 -1.66 5.93
C PRO A 246 29.47 -0.31 5.72
N ASP A 247 28.68 0.75 5.66
CA ASP A 247 29.17 2.13 5.71
C ASP A 247 29.91 2.36 7.06
N PRO A 248 31.17 2.81 7.06
CA PRO A 248 31.93 3.05 8.30
C PRO A 248 31.29 4.11 9.21
N PHE A 249 30.41 4.98 8.69
CA PHE A 249 29.65 5.95 9.47
C PHE A 249 28.27 5.43 9.92
N GLN A 250 27.82 4.30 9.37
CA GLN A 250 26.57 3.62 9.73
C GLN A 250 26.86 2.11 9.95
N ALA A 251 27.54 1.77 11.04
CA ALA A 251 28.03 0.40 11.26
C ALA A 251 26.95 -0.71 11.33
N ASN A 252 25.67 -0.36 11.46
CA ASN A 252 24.54 -1.30 11.55
C ASN A 252 23.81 -1.43 10.20
N PRO A 253 23.87 -2.58 9.49
CA PRO A 253 23.17 -2.81 8.22
C PRO A 253 21.66 -2.60 8.31
N GLN A 254 21.03 -2.16 7.23
CA GLN A 254 19.59 -1.97 7.17
C GLN A 254 18.85 -3.32 7.04
N ALA A 255 18.23 -3.73 8.15
CA ALA A 255 17.34 -4.89 8.29
C ALA A 255 17.92 -6.24 7.75
N PRO A 256 19.12 -6.67 8.16
CA PRO A 256 19.82 -7.83 7.59
C PRO A 256 19.12 -9.19 7.75
N SER A 257 18.18 -9.34 8.69
CA SER A 257 17.32 -10.51 8.81
C SER A 257 15.89 -10.26 8.30
N TRP A 258 15.66 -9.27 7.41
CA TRP A 258 14.32 -9.03 6.85
C TRP A 258 13.81 -10.16 5.95
N GLY A 259 14.72 -10.88 5.27
CA GLY A 259 14.42 -12.17 4.62
C GLY A 259 14.02 -13.31 5.57
N LYS A 260 13.83 -13.04 6.87
CA LYS A 260 13.27 -13.97 7.87
C LYS A 260 11.94 -13.47 8.46
N VAL A 261 11.41 -12.34 7.96
CA VAL A 261 10.07 -11.85 8.32
C VAL A 261 9.02 -12.74 7.66
N THR A 262 7.95 -13.07 8.38
CA THR A 262 6.83 -13.84 7.83
C THR A 262 6.20 -13.07 6.66
N PRO A 263 6.03 -13.65 5.46
CA PRO A 263 5.31 -12.99 4.38
C PRO A 263 3.81 -12.75 4.69
N TRP A 264 3.08 -12.16 3.75
CA TRP A 264 1.62 -12.19 3.71
C TRP A 264 1.10 -13.31 2.80
N LEU A 265 1.74 -13.52 1.64
CA LEU A 265 1.30 -14.49 0.62
C LEU A 265 2.43 -15.40 0.09
N LEU A 266 3.71 -14.99 0.16
CA LEU A 266 4.81 -15.86 -0.25
C LEU A 266 4.92 -17.11 0.63
N ALA A 267 5.05 -18.27 -0.01
CA ALA A 267 5.21 -19.57 0.64
C ALA A 267 6.58 -19.71 1.35
N SER A 268 7.60 -19.00 0.87
CA SER A 268 8.86 -18.77 1.58
C SER A 268 9.46 -17.42 1.19
N PRO A 269 10.30 -16.80 2.04
CA PRO A 269 11.04 -15.58 1.70
C PRO A 269 11.86 -15.67 0.40
N ASP A 270 12.22 -16.88 -0.03
CA ASP A 270 13.06 -17.13 -1.20
C ASP A 270 12.34 -17.76 -2.40
N GLN A 271 11.01 -17.81 -2.37
CA GLN A 271 10.16 -18.25 -3.49
C GLN A 271 10.53 -17.57 -4.82
N PHE A 272 10.88 -16.28 -4.74
CA PHE A 272 11.33 -15.45 -5.87
C PHE A 272 12.72 -14.85 -5.61
N ARG A 273 13.62 -15.58 -4.92
CA ARG A 273 15.03 -15.16 -4.79
C ARG A 273 15.62 -14.94 -6.19
N SER A 274 16.19 -13.77 -6.42
CA SER A 274 16.80 -13.44 -7.72
C SER A 274 17.87 -14.46 -8.11
N ALA A 275 18.06 -14.71 -9.41
CA ALA A 275 19.11 -15.60 -9.90
C ALA A 275 20.53 -15.12 -9.46
N PRO A 276 21.56 -15.97 -9.51
CA PRO A 276 22.92 -15.54 -9.17
C PRO A 276 23.38 -14.34 -10.03
N PRO A 277 23.90 -13.26 -9.41
CA PRO A 277 24.44 -12.10 -10.13
C PRO A 277 25.77 -12.44 -10.83
N PRO A 278 26.25 -11.58 -11.75
CA PRO A 278 27.60 -11.70 -12.31
C PRO A 278 28.67 -11.80 -11.23
N GLU A 279 29.62 -12.73 -11.40
CA GLU A 279 30.71 -12.96 -10.45
C GLU A 279 31.62 -11.71 -10.36
N ASN A 280 32.06 -11.34 -9.16
CA ASN A 280 32.89 -10.16 -8.96
C ASN A 280 34.20 -10.27 -9.77
N GLY A 281 34.39 -9.35 -10.72
CA GLY A 281 35.54 -9.35 -11.63
C GLY A 281 35.34 -10.14 -12.93
N SER A 282 34.16 -10.74 -13.18
CA SER A 282 33.83 -11.30 -14.49
C SER A 282 33.76 -10.21 -15.57
N PRO A 283 33.88 -10.56 -16.87
CA PRO A 283 33.71 -9.59 -17.96
C PRO A 283 32.36 -8.86 -17.90
N GLU A 284 31.30 -9.54 -17.48
CA GLU A 284 29.94 -9.00 -17.35
C GLU A 284 29.84 -8.03 -16.16
N PHE A 285 30.42 -8.40 -15.01
CA PHE A 285 30.49 -7.52 -13.83
C PHE A 285 31.30 -6.26 -14.13
N LEU A 286 32.47 -6.40 -14.75
CA LEU A 286 33.34 -5.28 -15.13
C LEU A 286 32.69 -4.37 -16.19
N THR A 287 31.93 -4.95 -17.13
CA THR A 287 31.13 -4.18 -18.10
C THR A 287 30.06 -3.35 -17.40
N ALA A 288 29.33 -3.95 -16.45
CA ALA A 288 28.31 -3.24 -15.68
C ALA A 288 28.90 -2.18 -14.73
N LEU A 289 30.12 -2.41 -14.20
CA LEU A 289 30.84 -1.44 -13.37
C LEU A 289 31.30 -0.22 -14.19
N ASP A 290 31.83 -0.43 -15.40
CA ASP A 290 32.17 0.69 -16.29
C ASP A 290 30.90 1.44 -16.74
N GLU A 291 29.78 0.75 -17.02
CA GLU A 291 28.50 1.42 -17.32
C GLU A 291 28.11 2.43 -16.23
N VAL A 292 28.19 2.06 -14.95
CA VAL A 292 27.93 3.01 -13.84
C VAL A 292 28.88 4.21 -13.95
N TYR A 293 30.19 3.98 -14.15
CA TYR A 293 31.18 5.04 -14.26
C TYR A 293 30.95 5.99 -15.46
N GLN A 294 30.66 5.45 -16.66
CA GLN A 294 30.37 6.24 -17.86
C GLN A 294 29.08 7.05 -17.73
N VAL A 295 28.04 6.48 -17.11
CA VAL A 295 26.80 7.21 -16.78
C VAL A 295 27.14 8.39 -15.86
N GLN A 296 27.97 8.22 -14.83
CA GLN A 296 28.38 9.36 -13.99
C GLN A 296 29.13 10.46 -14.74
N GLN A 297 29.91 10.13 -15.78
CA GLN A 297 30.62 11.14 -16.58
C GLN A 297 29.69 11.93 -17.53
N THR A 298 28.47 11.43 -17.75
CA THR A 298 27.54 11.96 -18.78
C THR A 298 26.15 12.31 -18.24
N VAL A 299 25.91 12.14 -16.94
CA VAL A 299 24.60 12.33 -16.30
C VAL A 299 24.09 13.77 -16.46
N THR A 300 22.85 13.91 -16.94
CA THR A 300 22.22 15.22 -17.17
C THR A 300 21.56 15.77 -15.91
N HIS A 301 21.29 17.09 -15.86
CA HIS A 301 20.51 17.72 -14.79
C HIS A 301 19.12 17.09 -14.61
N GLU A 302 18.50 16.61 -15.70
CA GLU A 302 17.22 15.90 -15.69
C GLU A 302 17.36 14.50 -15.06
N GLN A 303 18.40 13.75 -15.41
CA GLN A 303 18.71 12.46 -14.80
C GLN A 303 19.07 12.58 -13.32
N LEU A 304 19.73 13.68 -12.92
CA LEU A 304 19.97 14.01 -11.50
C LEU A 304 18.69 14.37 -10.76
N ALA A 305 17.77 15.13 -11.38
CA ALA A 305 16.46 15.43 -10.79
C ALA A 305 15.61 14.15 -10.61
N ILE A 306 15.65 13.22 -11.57
CA ILE A 306 15.04 11.90 -11.46
C ILE A 306 15.71 11.07 -10.34
N ALA A 307 17.04 11.11 -10.22
CA ALA A 307 17.78 10.44 -9.17
C ALA A 307 17.41 10.95 -7.77
N ASP A 308 17.28 12.28 -7.59
CA ASP A 308 16.92 12.91 -6.32
C ASP A 308 15.43 12.74 -5.97
N TYR A 309 14.52 12.90 -6.94
CA TYR A 309 13.09 12.67 -6.74
C TYR A 309 12.82 11.25 -6.23
N TRP A 310 13.43 10.24 -6.85
CA TRP A 310 13.32 8.85 -6.41
C TRP A 310 14.32 8.47 -5.29
N ALA A 311 15.15 9.39 -4.78
CA ALA A 311 16.18 9.06 -3.78
C ALA A 311 15.59 8.49 -2.49
N GLY A 312 14.40 8.96 -2.10
CA GLY A 312 13.79 8.65 -0.81
C GLY A 312 14.53 9.32 0.35
N ASN A 313 14.96 10.58 0.17
CA ASN A 313 15.74 11.35 1.13
C ASN A 313 15.02 11.48 2.50
N PRO A 314 15.74 11.70 3.62
CA PRO A 314 15.13 11.86 4.94
C PRO A 314 14.08 12.97 4.98
N GLY A 315 12.91 12.70 5.58
CA GLY A 315 11.73 13.57 5.48
C GLY A 315 10.82 13.24 4.28
N THR A 316 11.12 12.20 3.51
CA THR A 316 10.19 11.58 2.55
C THR A 316 9.73 10.20 3.05
N PHE A 317 8.62 9.73 2.48
CA PHE A 317 7.86 8.55 2.91
C PHE A 317 8.43 7.18 2.45
N THR A 318 9.71 7.14 2.02
CA THR A 318 10.44 5.98 1.44
C THR A 318 9.82 5.43 0.13
N PRO A 319 10.48 4.54 -0.63
CA PRO A 319 9.97 4.03 -1.91
C PRO A 319 8.53 3.50 -1.88
N ALA A 320 8.15 2.75 -0.84
CA ALA A 320 6.77 2.27 -0.66
C ALA A 320 5.77 3.43 -0.57
N GLY A 321 6.16 4.55 0.05
CA GLY A 321 5.34 5.75 0.18
C GLY A 321 5.06 6.47 -1.14
N TYR A 322 5.97 6.41 -2.12
CA TYR A 322 5.71 6.96 -3.46
C TYR A 322 4.58 6.20 -4.16
N TRP A 323 4.54 4.88 -4.02
CA TRP A 323 3.47 4.04 -4.55
C TRP A 323 2.16 4.25 -3.81
N ASN A 324 2.20 4.52 -2.49
CA ASN A 324 1.02 4.99 -1.75
C ASN A 324 0.53 6.36 -2.19
N LEU A 325 1.42 7.30 -2.57
CA LEU A 325 1.02 8.59 -3.13
C LEU A 325 0.39 8.46 -4.53
N ILE A 326 0.95 7.60 -5.39
CA ILE A 326 0.39 7.31 -6.72
C ILE A 326 -0.98 6.62 -6.58
N ALA A 327 -1.12 5.67 -5.65
CA ALA A 327 -2.41 5.04 -5.32
C ALA A 327 -3.43 6.09 -4.83
N SER A 328 -3.06 6.97 -3.90
CA SER A 328 -3.92 8.09 -3.45
C SER A 328 -4.44 8.94 -4.61
N GLN A 329 -3.59 9.25 -5.58
CA GLN A 329 -3.94 10.06 -6.75
C GLN A 329 -4.95 9.33 -7.64
N LEU A 330 -4.65 8.09 -8.04
CA LEU A 330 -5.52 7.26 -8.89
C LEU A 330 -6.90 6.99 -8.24
N ILE A 331 -6.92 6.64 -6.95
CA ILE A 331 -8.16 6.43 -6.18
C ILE A 331 -9.04 7.69 -6.17
N THR A 332 -8.41 8.88 -6.01
CA THR A 332 -9.13 10.16 -5.99
C THR A 332 -9.63 10.57 -7.37
N GLU A 333 -8.86 10.32 -8.42
CA GLU A 333 -9.22 10.63 -9.81
C GLU A 333 -10.37 9.75 -10.32
N TYR A 334 -10.28 8.44 -10.08
CA TYR A 334 -11.33 7.47 -10.42
C TYR A 334 -12.53 7.50 -9.45
N LYS A 335 -12.41 8.18 -8.31
CA LYS A 335 -13.45 8.32 -7.27
C LYS A 335 -13.93 6.98 -6.72
N LEU A 336 -12.99 6.07 -6.46
CA LEU A 336 -13.29 4.77 -5.89
C LEU A 336 -13.87 4.92 -4.46
N SER A 337 -14.81 4.04 -4.12
CA SER A 337 -15.38 3.94 -2.77
C SER A 337 -14.32 3.60 -1.72
N SER A 338 -14.66 3.77 -0.43
CA SER A 338 -13.83 3.33 0.70
C SER A 338 -13.28 1.91 0.51
N VAL A 339 -14.12 0.99 0.03
CA VAL A 339 -13.85 -0.44 -0.03
C VAL A 339 -12.96 -0.79 -1.22
N GLU A 340 -13.27 -0.25 -2.40
CA GLU A 340 -12.40 -0.36 -3.59
C GLU A 340 -11.01 0.25 -3.32
N ALA A 341 -10.95 1.41 -2.67
CA ALA A 341 -9.70 2.02 -2.21
C ALA A 341 -8.96 1.12 -1.21
N GLY A 342 -9.69 0.47 -0.29
CA GLY A 342 -9.17 -0.52 0.65
C GLY A 342 -8.45 -1.67 -0.05
N HIS A 343 -9.06 -2.27 -1.08
CA HIS A 343 -8.45 -3.36 -1.86
C HIS A 343 -7.23 -2.93 -2.66
N VAL A 344 -7.27 -1.74 -3.27
CA VAL A 344 -6.11 -1.17 -3.99
C VAL A 344 -4.93 -1.02 -3.04
N PHE A 345 -5.13 -0.37 -1.88
CA PHE A 345 -4.06 -0.15 -0.91
C PHE A 345 -3.57 -1.45 -0.25
N SER A 346 -4.46 -2.35 0.17
CA SER A 346 -4.05 -3.57 0.88
C SER A 346 -3.24 -4.50 -0.02
N THR A 347 -3.74 -4.77 -1.23
CA THR A 347 -3.06 -5.60 -2.24
C THR A 347 -1.69 -5.05 -2.56
N MET A 348 -1.62 -3.76 -2.90
CA MET A 348 -0.38 -3.09 -3.28
C MET A 348 0.62 -3.14 -2.12
N ASN A 349 0.21 -2.82 -0.89
CA ASN A 349 1.13 -2.78 0.24
C ASN A 349 1.57 -4.16 0.74
N MET A 350 0.72 -5.20 0.66
CA MET A 350 1.15 -6.58 0.89
C MET A 350 2.17 -7.03 -0.16
N ALA A 351 1.92 -6.78 -1.45
CA ALA A 351 2.86 -7.10 -2.53
C ALA A 351 4.20 -6.35 -2.40
N ILE A 352 4.18 -5.05 -2.06
CA ILE A 352 5.39 -4.25 -1.78
C ILE A 352 6.14 -4.78 -0.55
N MET A 353 5.43 -5.20 0.50
CA MET A 353 6.07 -5.79 1.69
C MET A 353 6.75 -7.13 1.37
N ASP A 354 6.05 -8.05 0.70
CA ASP A 354 6.57 -9.36 0.33
C ASP A 354 7.72 -9.27 -0.70
N SER A 355 7.63 -8.33 -1.65
CA SER A 355 8.76 -7.99 -2.54
C SER A 355 9.96 -7.45 -1.75
N GLY A 356 9.71 -6.69 -0.67
CA GLY A 356 10.74 -6.31 0.31
C GLY A 356 11.40 -7.51 0.99
N ILE A 357 10.63 -8.54 1.34
CA ILE A 357 11.14 -9.78 1.96
C ILE A 357 12.04 -10.54 0.98
N GLY A 358 11.58 -10.83 -0.23
CA GLY A 358 12.39 -11.53 -1.25
C GLY A 358 13.61 -10.74 -1.73
N CYS A 359 13.48 -9.42 -1.84
CA CYS A 359 14.60 -8.53 -2.12
C CYS A 359 15.67 -8.59 -1.02
N TRP A 360 15.27 -8.56 0.26
CA TRP A 360 16.23 -8.60 1.37
C TRP A 360 16.81 -9.98 1.64
N ASP A 361 16.07 -11.08 1.39
CA ASP A 361 16.66 -12.42 1.32
C ASP A 361 17.78 -12.43 0.27
N SER A 362 17.48 -12.04 -0.98
CA SER A 362 18.45 -12.01 -2.08
C SER A 362 19.68 -11.15 -1.74
N LYS A 363 19.47 -9.98 -1.12
CA LYS A 363 20.56 -9.08 -0.66
C LYS A 363 21.53 -9.75 0.30
N TYR A 364 21.01 -10.37 1.35
CA TYR A 364 21.85 -10.94 2.41
C TYR A 364 22.27 -12.39 2.12
N HIS A 365 21.72 -13.01 1.07
CA HIS A 365 22.24 -14.22 0.43
C HIS A 365 23.47 -13.93 -0.44
N TYR A 366 23.39 -12.97 -1.38
CA TYR A 366 24.48 -12.71 -2.34
C TYR A 366 25.52 -11.68 -1.88
N LEU A 367 25.17 -10.77 -0.97
CA LEU A 367 26.07 -9.76 -0.38
C LEU A 367 26.88 -8.93 -1.39
N VAL A 368 26.35 -8.67 -2.59
CA VAL A 368 27.11 -8.02 -3.69
C VAL A 368 27.59 -6.61 -3.32
N VAL A 369 28.91 -6.39 -3.49
CA VAL A 369 29.60 -5.11 -3.33
C VAL A 369 28.97 -3.98 -4.15
N ARG A 370 28.92 -2.77 -3.58
CA ARG A 370 28.35 -1.58 -4.23
C ARG A 370 29.31 -0.95 -5.25
N PRO A 371 28.82 -0.24 -6.28
CA PRO A 371 29.68 0.38 -7.30
C PRO A 371 30.82 1.25 -6.72
N TRP A 372 30.50 2.14 -5.79
CA TRP A 372 31.48 3.01 -5.09
C TRP A 372 32.42 2.28 -4.11
N GLN A 373 32.18 0.99 -3.86
CA GLN A 373 33.05 0.12 -3.05
C GLN A 373 33.93 -0.79 -3.92
N ALA A 374 33.52 -1.05 -5.17
CA ALA A 374 34.28 -1.79 -6.17
C ALA A 374 35.22 -0.89 -6.98
N ASP A 375 34.84 0.38 -7.22
CA ASP A 375 35.68 1.37 -7.90
C ASP A 375 35.69 2.71 -7.15
N GLU A 376 36.88 3.13 -6.70
CA GLU A 376 37.08 4.40 -6.00
C GLU A 376 36.88 5.64 -6.89
N ARG A 377 36.70 5.49 -8.21
CA ARG A 377 36.31 6.57 -9.12
C ARG A 377 34.83 6.91 -9.05
N ILE A 378 33.99 5.96 -8.63
CA ILE A 378 32.53 6.11 -8.53
C ILE A 378 32.17 6.81 -7.20
N ARG A 379 31.17 7.70 -7.25
CA ARG A 379 30.66 8.45 -6.09
C ARG A 379 29.14 8.43 -6.10
N GLY A 380 28.50 8.05 -4.99
CA GLY A 380 27.05 8.15 -4.87
C GLY A 380 26.62 9.61 -5.02
N LEU A 381 25.76 9.88 -6.01
CA LEU A 381 25.17 11.22 -6.25
C LEU A 381 23.86 11.42 -5.47
N VAL A 382 23.40 10.35 -4.81
CA VAL A 382 22.32 10.31 -3.81
C VAL A 382 22.85 9.62 -2.54
N GLY A 383 22.07 9.63 -1.46
CA GLY A 383 22.46 9.03 -0.18
C GLY A 383 22.89 7.56 -0.30
N TYR A 384 24.03 7.21 0.32
CA TYR A 384 24.62 5.87 0.33
C TYR A 384 23.76 4.87 1.14
N PRO A 385 23.07 3.90 0.52
CA PRO A 385 22.15 3.03 1.25
C PRO A 385 22.90 1.87 1.92
N ASN A 386 22.76 1.74 3.24
CA ASN A 386 23.56 0.82 4.06
C ASN A 386 23.04 -0.63 4.03
N HIS A 387 23.03 -1.23 2.84
CA HIS A 387 22.72 -2.64 2.58
C HIS A 387 23.35 -3.09 1.24
N PRO A 388 23.49 -4.40 0.97
CA PRO A 388 24.04 -4.94 -0.28
C PRO A 388 23.36 -4.44 -1.56
N SER A 389 24.08 -4.53 -2.69
CA SER A 389 23.63 -4.03 -4.00
C SER A 389 22.48 -4.88 -4.57
N TYR A 390 22.74 -6.15 -4.86
CA TYR A 390 21.84 -6.99 -5.64
C TYR A 390 20.67 -7.57 -4.83
N PRO A 391 19.43 -7.63 -5.35
CA PRO A 391 18.86 -6.84 -6.44
C PRO A 391 18.49 -5.42 -5.95
N SER A 392 18.19 -4.48 -6.85
CA SER A 392 17.82 -3.11 -6.47
C SER A 392 16.50 -3.08 -5.70
N GLY A 393 16.53 -2.57 -4.46
CA GLY A 393 15.34 -2.52 -3.60
C GLY A 393 14.28 -1.55 -4.11
N HIS A 394 14.70 -0.42 -4.71
CA HIS A 394 13.74 0.51 -5.34
C HIS A 394 13.03 -0.15 -6.52
N SER A 395 13.74 -0.99 -7.29
CA SER A 395 13.18 -1.72 -8.43
C SER A 395 12.19 -2.80 -7.97
N CYS A 396 12.50 -3.53 -6.89
CA CYS A 396 11.62 -4.52 -6.26
C CYS A 396 10.30 -3.88 -5.81
N PHE A 397 10.37 -2.89 -4.91
CA PHE A 397 9.19 -2.17 -4.41
C PHE A 397 8.39 -1.52 -5.55
N SER A 398 9.07 -0.97 -6.55
CA SER A 398 8.38 -0.22 -7.62
C SER A 398 7.70 -1.11 -8.65
N SER A 399 8.27 -2.25 -9.03
CA SER A 399 7.54 -3.18 -9.90
C SER A 399 6.38 -3.84 -9.15
N ALA A 400 6.56 -4.19 -7.87
CA ALA A 400 5.48 -4.75 -7.06
C ALA A 400 4.29 -3.78 -6.93
N GLY A 401 4.56 -2.49 -6.65
CA GLY A 401 3.53 -1.46 -6.60
C GLY A 401 2.91 -1.17 -7.96
N ALA A 402 3.72 -1.00 -9.00
CA ALA A 402 3.25 -0.61 -10.33
C ALA A 402 2.40 -1.67 -11.02
N GLU A 403 2.75 -2.95 -10.91
CA GLU A 403 2.03 -4.01 -11.63
C GLU A 403 0.66 -4.29 -10.96
N VAL A 404 0.57 -4.19 -9.62
CA VAL A 404 -0.73 -4.19 -8.91
C VAL A 404 -1.58 -2.97 -9.31
N LEU A 405 -1.01 -1.76 -9.31
CA LEU A 405 -1.77 -0.57 -9.73
C LEU A 405 -2.15 -0.62 -11.23
N ALA A 406 -1.32 -1.21 -12.09
CA ALA A 406 -1.64 -1.42 -13.51
C ALA A 406 -2.78 -2.42 -13.73
N PHE A 407 -2.96 -3.38 -12.82
CA PHE A 407 -4.12 -4.28 -12.81
C PHE A 407 -5.42 -3.54 -12.42
N TYR A 408 -5.39 -2.73 -11.36
CA TYR A 408 -6.56 -1.94 -10.92
C TYR A 408 -6.91 -0.76 -11.85
N PHE A 409 -5.90 -0.13 -12.47
CA PHE A 409 -6.05 1.06 -13.31
C PHE A 409 -5.52 0.79 -14.74
N PRO A 410 -6.19 -0.07 -15.53
CA PRO A 410 -5.66 -0.58 -16.80
C PRO A 410 -5.51 0.47 -17.91
N ASN A 411 -6.18 1.62 -17.82
CA ASN A 411 -5.99 2.74 -18.75
C ASN A 411 -4.61 3.39 -18.56
N ASP A 412 -4.17 3.49 -17.31
CA ASP A 412 -2.96 4.22 -16.89
C ASP A 412 -1.75 3.30 -16.71
N ALA A 413 -1.95 1.98 -16.77
CA ALA A 413 -0.96 0.92 -16.67
C ALA A 413 0.38 1.22 -17.37
N THR A 414 0.34 1.77 -18.59
CA THR A 414 1.55 2.11 -19.36
C THR A 414 2.39 3.20 -18.70
N GLU A 415 1.75 4.22 -18.11
CA GLU A 415 2.42 5.29 -17.37
C GLU A 415 2.84 4.82 -15.96
N ILE A 416 1.98 4.07 -15.27
CA ILE A 416 2.27 3.48 -13.95
C ILE A 416 3.54 2.61 -14.02
N GLN A 417 3.62 1.69 -14.99
CA GLN A 417 4.84 0.91 -15.23
C GLN A 417 6.02 1.77 -15.72
N ALA A 418 5.79 2.89 -16.39
CA ALA A 418 6.86 3.82 -16.76
C ALA A 418 7.49 4.49 -15.53
N LYS A 419 6.68 4.88 -14.53
CA LYS A 419 7.17 5.39 -13.23
C LYS A 419 8.03 4.36 -12.51
N ALA A 420 7.70 3.06 -12.58
CA ALA A 420 8.56 2.01 -12.01
C ALA A 420 9.89 1.83 -12.76
N ARG A 421 9.87 1.90 -14.09
CA ARG A 421 11.11 1.90 -14.90
C ARG A 421 11.97 3.13 -14.61
N GLU A 422 11.36 4.28 -14.40
CA GLU A 422 12.03 5.53 -13.98
C GLU A 422 12.65 5.41 -12.58
N ALA A 423 11.87 4.95 -11.59
CA ALA A 423 12.33 4.67 -10.24
C ALA A 423 13.51 3.68 -10.21
N SER A 424 13.49 2.70 -11.12
CA SER A 424 14.58 1.74 -11.31
C SER A 424 15.83 2.41 -11.90
N ILE A 425 15.75 3.06 -13.07
CA ILE A 425 16.91 3.67 -13.73
C ILE A 425 17.53 4.82 -12.93
N SER A 426 16.74 5.50 -12.09
CA SER A 426 17.20 6.53 -11.14
C SER A 426 18.41 6.08 -10.29
N ARG A 427 18.54 4.77 -10.01
CA ARG A 427 19.62 4.25 -9.15
C ARG A 427 20.95 4.09 -9.88
N LEU A 428 20.90 3.96 -11.21
CA LEU A 428 22.09 3.99 -12.06
C LEU A 428 22.58 5.43 -12.23
N TYR A 429 21.67 6.38 -12.47
CA TYR A 429 21.98 7.81 -12.47
C TYR A 429 22.59 8.26 -11.13
N GLY A 430 22.05 7.76 -10.01
CA GLY A 430 22.60 7.98 -8.67
C GLY A 430 23.95 7.31 -8.38
N GLY A 431 24.44 6.41 -9.25
CA GLY A 431 25.74 5.72 -9.10
C GLY A 431 25.79 4.62 -8.03
N ILE A 432 24.64 4.09 -7.62
CA ILE A 432 24.52 3.24 -6.41
C ILE A 432 24.08 1.79 -6.69
N HIS A 433 23.66 1.47 -7.91
CA HIS A 433 23.26 0.13 -8.35
C HIS A 433 23.74 -0.13 -9.79
N TYR A 434 24.03 -1.41 -10.10
CA TYR A 434 24.37 -1.85 -11.45
C TYR A 434 23.12 -2.13 -12.29
N ARG A 435 23.25 -2.17 -13.63
CA ARG A 435 22.20 -2.59 -14.56
C ARG A 435 21.51 -3.90 -14.15
N PHE A 436 22.29 -4.92 -13.80
CA PHE A 436 21.77 -6.22 -13.37
C PHE A 436 21.03 -6.17 -12.02
N ASP A 437 21.35 -5.24 -11.11
CA ASP A 437 20.55 -5.02 -9.90
C ASP A 437 19.13 -4.53 -10.26
N LEU A 438 19.02 -3.67 -11.27
CA LEU A 438 17.76 -3.06 -11.70
C LEU A 438 16.82 -4.09 -12.31
N GLU A 439 17.35 -4.88 -13.24
CA GLU A 439 16.59 -5.86 -14.03
C GLU A 439 16.08 -7.00 -13.15
N ALA A 440 16.95 -7.59 -12.33
CA ALA A 440 16.55 -8.62 -11.38
C ALA A 440 15.59 -8.11 -10.30
N GLY A 441 15.69 -6.82 -9.94
CA GLY A 441 14.78 -6.19 -9.00
C GLY A 441 13.39 -5.93 -9.59
N LEU A 442 13.31 -5.48 -10.84
CA LEU A 442 12.03 -5.34 -11.55
C LEU A 442 11.35 -6.70 -11.70
N GLU A 443 12.09 -7.73 -12.12
CA GLU A 443 11.58 -9.09 -12.30
C GLU A 443 11.03 -9.68 -10.98
N LEU A 444 11.78 -9.59 -9.88
CA LEU A 444 11.31 -10.03 -8.55
C LEU A 444 10.05 -9.28 -8.13
N GLY A 445 10.03 -7.94 -8.30
CA GLY A 445 8.85 -7.14 -8.00
C GLY A 445 7.61 -7.56 -8.81
N LYS A 446 7.80 -7.88 -10.11
CA LYS A 446 6.72 -8.35 -10.98
C LYS A 446 6.22 -9.73 -10.56
N GLN A 447 7.12 -10.70 -10.32
CA GLN A 447 6.75 -12.06 -9.91
C GLN A 447 5.93 -12.08 -8.60
N VAL A 448 6.24 -11.16 -7.67
CA VAL A 448 5.41 -10.96 -6.47
C VAL A 448 4.05 -10.36 -6.84
N ALA A 449 3.99 -9.29 -7.64
CA ALA A 449 2.69 -8.71 -8.04
C ALA A 449 1.80 -9.70 -8.79
N ASP A 450 2.36 -10.51 -9.68
CA ASP A 450 1.64 -11.56 -10.43
C ASP A 450 0.95 -12.54 -9.48
N LEU A 451 1.65 -13.01 -8.42
CA LEU A 451 1.07 -13.88 -7.38
C LEU A 451 -0.13 -13.24 -6.65
N TYR A 452 -0.06 -11.93 -6.36
CA TYR A 452 -1.17 -11.21 -5.72
C TYR A 452 -2.36 -11.01 -6.66
N ILE A 453 -2.10 -10.74 -7.94
CA ILE A 453 -3.12 -10.62 -8.98
C ILE A 453 -3.81 -11.98 -9.21
N GLU A 454 -3.05 -13.06 -9.31
CA GLU A 454 -3.58 -14.43 -9.42
C GLU A 454 -4.48 -14.77 -8.22
N PHE A 455 -4.00 -14.52 -6.98
CA PHE A 455 -4.78 -14.75 -5.77
C PHE A 455 -6.11 -13.99 -5.76
N ILE A 456 -6.12 -12.72 -6.17
CA ILE A 456 -7.35 -11.89 -6.18
C ILE A 456 -8.33 -12.32 -7.28
N VAL A 457 -7.82 -12.74 -8.43
CA VAL A 457 -8.66 -13.33 -9.49
C VAL A 457 -9.26 -14.68 -9.04
N GLU A 458 -8.50 -15.51 -8.32
CA GLU A 458 -9.00 -16.78 -7.78
C GLU A 458 -10.02 -16.61 -6.64
N GLN A 459 -9.84 -15.62 -5.75
CA GLN A 459 -10.82 -15.28 -4.70
C GLN A 459 -12.11 -14.63 -5.23
N ALA A 460 -12.22 -14.40 -6.54
CA ALA A 460 -13.40 -13.86 -7.22
C ALA A 460 -13.87 -12.50 -6.68
N TRP A 461 -12.93 -11.60 -6.37
CA TRP A 461 -13.24 -10.19 -6.08
C TRP A 461 -13.86 -9.53 -7.32
N GLU A 462 -15.19 -9.33 -7.31
CA GLU A 462 -15.90 -8.54 -8.34
C GLU A 462 -15.54 -7.06 -8.22
N ILE A 463 -14.37 -6.66 -8.70
CA ILE A 463 -14.09 -5.28 -9.10
C ILE A 463 -15.08 -4.95 -10.22
N LYS A 464 -16.09 -4.11 -9.92
CA LYS A 464 -17.16 -3.78 -10.87
C LYS A 464 -16.68 -2.65 -11.79
N PRO A 465 -16.78 -2.82 -13.12
CA PRO A 465 -16.30 -1.85 -14.11
C PRO A 465 -17.30 -0.74 -14.44
#